data_AF-O78691-F1
#
_entry.id   AF-O78691-F1
#
_cell.length_a   1.000
_cell.length_b   1.000
_cell.length_c   1.000
_cell.angle_alpha   90.00
_cell.angle_beta   90.00
_cell.angle_gamma   90.00
#
_symmetry.space_group_name_H-M   'P 1'
#
loop_
_entity.id
_entity.type
_entity.pdbx_description
1 polymer ?
#
loop_
_entity_poly.entity_id
_entity_poly.type
_entity_poly.pdbx_seq_one_letter_code
_entity_poly.pdbx_strand_id
1 'polypeptide(L)'
;KLPVEPAPISIRAGPIDIPIIKFPVNWWNTSHQPGSISRSGTSIHVPMLIPILSNFANFLFSTRLLFVIEIRLPIPSFLESPLTEEIEAREGSLRA
;
A
#
# COMPACT_ATOMS: atom_id res chain seq x y z
N LYS A 1 -44.25 -24.01 -15.54
CA LYS A 1 -42.93 -23.46 -15.15
C LYS A 1 -42.87 -23.54 -13.64
N LEU A 2 -42.16 -24.54 -13.09
CA LEU A 2 -42.10 -24.72 -11.63
C LEU A 2 -41.27 -23.58 -11.03
N PRO A 3 -41.75 -22.89 -9.98
CA PRO A 3 -40.97 -21.90 -9.26
C PRO A 3 -39.91 -22.67 -8.48
N VAL A 4 -38.68 -22.69 -8.98
CA VAL A 4 -37.55 -23.14 -8.17
C VAL A 4 -37.30 -22.03 -7.17
N GLU A 5 -37.96 -22.14 -6.02
CA GLU A 5 -37.62 -21.34 -4.83
C GLU A 5 -36.11 -21.51 -4.59
N PRO A 6 -35.32 -20.45 -4.40
CA PRO A 6 -33.88 -20.55 -4.13
C PRO A 6 -33.57 -21.13 -2.74
N ALA A 7 -34.58 -21.24 -1.86
CA ALA A 7 -34.47 -21.74 -0.49
C ALA A 7 -33.81 -23.13 -0.33
N PRO A 8 -34.09 -24.15 -1.17
CA PRO A 8 -33.49 -25.49 -1.03
C PRO A 8 -31.99 -25.51 -1.32
N ILE A 9 -31.52 -24.62 -2.19
CA ILE A 9 -30.10 -24.53 -2.58
C ILE A 9 -29.32 -23.91 -1.42
N SER A 10 -29.84 -22.84 -0.82
CA SER A 10 -29.24 -22.19 0.35
C SER A 10 -29.15 -23.12 1.57
N ILE A 11 -30.18 -23.95 1.80
CA ILE A 11 -30.20 -24.92 2.92
C ILE A 11 -29.14 -26.02 2.75
N ARG A 12 -28.80 -26.39 1.50
CA ARG A 12 -27.74 -27.36 1.20
C ARG A 12 -26.33 -26.74 1.22
N ALA A 13 -26.22 -25.46 0.84
CA ALA A 13 -24.95 -24.76 0.77
C ALA A 13 -24.41 -24.33 2.15
N GLY A 14 -25.28 -23.92 3.08
CA GLY A 14 -24.87 -23.43 4.41
C GLY A 14 -23.93 -24.39 5.20
N PRO A 15 -24.16 -25.71 5.23
CA PRO A 15 -23.25 -26.66 5.87
C PRO A 15 -21.87 -26.77 5.20
N ILE A 16 -21.73 -26.40 3.93
CA ILE A 16 -20.47 -26.37 3.18
C ILE A 16 -19.71 -25.07 3.49
N ASP A 17 -20.42 -23.97 3.72
CA ASP A 17 -19.82 -22.67 4.05
C ASP A 17 -19.15 -22.66 5.44
N ILE A 18 -19.70 -23.40 6.41
CA ILE A 18 -19.13 -23.50 7.77
C ILE A 18 -17.69 -24.03 7.78
N PRO A 19 -17.35 -25.19 7.17
CA PRO A 19 -15.97 -25.66 7.11
C PRO A 19 -15.08 -24.72 6.29
N ILE A 20 -15.58 -24.13 5.19
CA ILE A 20 -14.82 -23.17 4.36
C ILE A 20 -14.37 -21.97 5.18
N ILE A 21 -15.20 -21.46 6.09
CA ILE A 21 -14.84 -20.33 6.95
C ILE A 21 -14.01 -20.79 8.18
N LYS A 22 -14.31 -21.97 8.74
CA LYS A 22 -13.69 -22.43 10.00
C LYS A 22 -12.26 -22.95 9.83
N PHE A 23 -11.95 -23.66 8.74
CA PHE A 23 -10.62 -24.24 8.53
C PHE A 23 -9.52 -23.17 8.36
N PRO A 24 -9.70 -22.11 7.55
CA PRO A 24 -8.71 -21.04 7.42
C PRO A 24 -8.49 -20.26 8.72
N VAL A 25 -9.54 -20.05 9.52
CA VAL A 25 -9.43 -19.36 10.81
C VAL A 25 -8.61 -20.18 11.80
N ASN A 26 -8.84 -21.50 11.88
CA ASN A 26 -8.05 -22.38 12.73
C ASN A 26 -6.60 -22.50 12.23
N TRP A 27 -6.42 -22.52 10.91
CA TRP A 27 -5.11 -22.50 10.27
C TRP A 27 -4.35 -21.21 10.57
N TRP A 28 -5.01 -20.05 10.53
CA TRP A 28 -4.42 -18.76 10.88
C TRP A 28 -3.97 -18.71 12.34
N ASN A 29 -4.79 -19.23 13.26
CA ASN A 29 -4.43 -19.34 14.68
C ASN A 29 -3.21 -20.26 14.93
N THR A 30 -2.94 -21.20 14.03
CA THR A 30 -1.78 -22.12 14.13
C THR A 30 -0.57 -21.62 13.33
N SER A 31 -0.80 -20.84 12.28
CA SER A 31 0.24 -20.27 11.41
C SER A 31 0.89 -19.02 11.98
N HIS A 32 0.35 -18.46 13.06
CA HIS A 32 1.07 -17.48 13.86
C HIS A 32 2.27 -18.16 14.49
N GLN A 33 3.37 -18.19 13.74
CA GLN A 33 4.68 -18.41 14.27
C GLN A 33 4.84 -17.50 15.49
N PRO A 34 5.41 -18.00 16.60
CA PRO A 34 5.65 -17.18 17.77
C PRO A 34 6.48 -15.97 17.36
N GLY A 35 6.14 -14.80 17.90
CA GLY A 35 6.80 -13.55 17.55
C GLY A 35 8.31 -13.67 17.71
N SER A 36 9.07 -13.36 16.66
CA SER A 36 10.53 -13.54 16.63
C SER A 36 11.29 -12.58 17.57
N ILE A 37 10.59 -11.58 18.11
CA ILE A 37 11.10 -10.57 19.04
C ILE A 37 10.24 -10.63 20.31
N SER A 38 10.88 -10.90 21.44
CA SER A 38 10.26 -10.92 22.77
C SER A 38 11.08 -10.10 23.75
N ARG A 39 10.47 -9.72 24.88
CA ARG A 39 11.14 -9.00 25.98
C ARG A 39 12.34 -9.79 26.55
N SER A 40 12.35 -11.11 26.36
CA SER A 40 13.39 -12.03 26.86
C SER A 40 14.50 -12.32 25.85
N GLY A 41 14.39 -11.85 24.60
CA GLY A 41 15.38 -12.13 23.55
C GLY A 41 14.78 -12.19 22.14
N THR A 42 15.67 -12.30 21.15
CA THR A 42 15.30 -12.45 19.73
C THR A 42 15.68 -13.85 19.27
N SER A 43 14.78 -14.52 18.56
CA SER A 43 15.07 -15.80 17.88
C SER A 43 15.72 -15.58 16.49
N ILE A 44 16.02 -14.33 16.14
CA ILE A 44 16.60 -13.98 14.83
C ILE A 44 18.10 -14.27 14.86
N HIS A 45 18.57 -15.09 13.91
CA HIS A 45 20.00 -15.32 13.72
C HIS A 45 20.69 -14.01 13.29
N VAL A 46 21.82 -13.67 13.94
CA VAL A 46 22.67 -12.49 13.65
C VAL A 46 22.92 -12.24 12.15
N PRO A 47 23.20 -13.24 11.28
CA PRO A 47 23.36 -13.00 9.84
C PRO A 47 22.11 -12.45 9.14
N MET A 48 20.91 -12.57 9.71
CA MET A 48 19.69 -11.96 9.16
C MET A 48 19.58 -10.45 9.39
N LEU A 49 20.45 -9.87 10.23
CA LEU A 49 20.46 -8.41 10.44
C LEU A 49 20.86 -7.65 9.17
N ILE A 50 21.77 -8.22 8.37
CA ILE A 50 22.25 -7.61 7.12
C ILE A 50 21.12 -7.46 6.10
N PRO A 51 20.37 -8.52 5.72
CA PRO A 51 19.27 -8.37 4.77
C PRO A 51 18.13 -7.51 5.31
N ILE A 52 17.87 -7.51 6.63
CA ILE A 52 16.84 -6.67 7.24
C ILE A 52 17.21 -5.19 7.11
N LEU A 53 18.43 -4.82 7.53
CA LEU A 53 18.89 -3.44 7.50
C LEU A 53 19.08 -2.95 6.05
N SER A 54 19.52 -3.83 5.16
CA SER A 54 19.64 -3.55 3.73
C SER A 54 18.28 -3.24 3.09
N ASN A 55 17.26 -4.08 3.32
CA ASN A 55 15.91 -3.81 2.80
C ASN A 55 15.31 -2.54 3.39
N PHE A 56 15.51 -2.29 4.68
CA PHE A 56 15.05 -1.06 5.33
C PHE A 56 15.71 0.18 4.68
N ALA A 57 17.02 0.16 4.47
CA ALA A 57 17.75 1.25 3.81
C ALA A 57 17.29 1.44 2.36
N ASN A 58 17.11 0.35 1.60
CA ASN A 58 16.64 0.39 0.21
C ASN A 58 15.23 0.99 0.10
N PHE A 59 14.34 0.68 1.04
CA PHE A 59 13.00 1.26 1.08
C PHE A 59 13.05 2.78 1.30
N LEU A 60 13.83 3.25 2.28
CA LEU A 60 14.00 4.69 2.54
C LEU A 60 14.65 5.42 1.35
N PHE A 61 15.66 4.83 0.74
CA PHE A 61 16.32 5.38 -0.43
C PHE A 61 15.36 5.47 -1.62
N SER A 62 14.63 4.39 -1.91
CA SER A 62 13.70 4.32 -3.05
C SER A 62 12.53 5.29 -2.88
N THR A 63 11.93 5.36 -1.69
CA THR A 63 10.87 6.32 -1.38
C THR A 63 11.36 7.76 -1.50
N ARG A 64 12.57 8.06 -1.02
CA ARG A 64 13.17 9.40 -1.16
C ARG A 64 13.44 9.75 -2.62
N LEU A 65 13.95 8.79 -3.41
CA LEU A 65 14.25 8.99 -4.82
C LEU A 65 12.96 9.24 -5.63
N LEU A 66 11.94 8.41 -5.44
CA LEU A 66 10.64 8.57 -6.09
C LEU A 66 9.99 9.91 -5.70
N PHE A 67 10.06 10.29 -4.43
CA PHE A 67 9.57 11.60 -3.97
C PHE A 67 10.28 12.76 -4.68
N VAL A 68 11.60 12.70 -4.84
CA VAL A 68 12.33 13.74 -5.57
C VAL A 68 11.91 13.77 -7.03
N ILE A 69 11.80 12.63 -7.70
CA ILE A 69 11.39 12.57 -9.11
C ILE A 69 9.99 13.16 -9.31
N GLU A 70 9.04 12.77 -8.44
CA GLU A 70 7.65 13.26 -8.48
C GLU A 70 7.57 14.79 -8.30
N ILE A 71 8.45 15.34 -7.46
CA ILE A 71 8.47 16.78 -7.16
C ILE A 71 9.26 17.59 -8.21
N ARG A 72 10.09 16.96 -9.04
CA ARG A 72 10.95 17.66 -10.01
C ARG A 72 10.23 18.12 -11.27
N LEU A 73 9.16 17.44 -11.69
CA LEU A 73 8.37 17.85 -12.87
C LEU A 73 7.39 18.99 -12.57
N PRO A 74 6.68 19.01 -11.42
CA PRO A 74 5.71 20.06 -11.12
C PRO A 74 6.34 21.40 -10.74
N ILE A 75 7.51 21.42 -10.07
CA ILE A 75 8.11 22.68 -9.59
C ILE A 75 8.44 23.65 -10.74
N PRO A 76 9.19 23.27 -11.79
CA PRO A 76 9.53 24.20 -12.87
C PRO A 76 8.28 24.71 -13.60
N SER A 77 7.34 23.82 -13.91
CA SER A 77 6.08 24.20 -14.57
C SER A 77 5.22 25.14 -13.72
N PHE A 78 5.21 24.94 -12.41
CA PHE A 78 4.50 25.82 -11.48
C PHE A 78 5.20 27.16 -11.27
N LEU A 79 6.51 27.26 -11.49
CA LEU A 79 7.22 28.53 -11.43
C LEU A 79 7.14 29.30 -12.75
N GLU A 80 6.99 28.60 -13.88
CA GLU A 80 6.92 29.23 -15.20
C GLU A 80 5.56 29.89 -15.44
N SER A 81 4.45 29.24 -15.09
CA SER A 81 3.10 29.80 -15.32
C SER A 81 2.80 31.13 -14.61
N PRO A 82 3.17 31.35 -13.33
CA PRO A 82 2.91 32.62 -12.64
C PRO A 82 3.81 33.74 -13.16
N LEU A 83 5.03 33.41 -13.59
CA LEU A 83 5.94 34.40 -14.17
C LEU A 83 5.50 34.83 -15.56
N THR A 84 5.00 33.92 -16.41
CA THR A 84 4.49 34.27 -17.73
C THR A 84 3.27 35.18 -17.63
N GLU A 85 2.34 34.93 -16.70
CA GLU A 85 1.18 35.80 -16.50
C GLU A 85 1.58 37.20 -15.99
N GLU A 86 2.54 37.31 -15.06
CA GLU A 86 2.99 38.63 -14.58
C GLU A 86 3.67 39.45 -15.71
N ILE A 87 4.49 38.79 -16.53
CA ILE A 87 5.17 39.45 -17.66
C ILE A 87 4.15 39.92 -18.70
N GLU A 88 3.17 39.09 -19.04
CA GLU A 88 2.14 39.45 -20.01
C GLU A 88 1.23 40.58 -19.50
N ALA A 89 0.86 40.58 -18.21
CA ALA A 89 0.10 41.68 -17.61
C ALA A 89 0.89 43.01 -17.62
N ARG A 90 2.21 42.94 -17.36
CA ARG A 90 3.10 44.12 -17.37
C ARG A 90 3.30 44.65 -18.79
N GLU A 91 3.53 43.78 -19.77
CA GLU A 91 3.66 44.19 -21.17
C GLU A 91 2.34 44.70 -21.75
N GLY A 92 1.21 44.07 -21.43
CA GLY A 92 -0.11 44.55 -21.81
C GLY A 92 -0.41 45.95 -21.25
N SER A 93 0.00 46.24 -20.01
CA SER A 93 -0.11 47.57 -19.40
C SER A 93 0.82 48.62 -20.03
N LEU A 94 1.92 48.20 -20.66
CA LEU A 94 2.86 49.11 -21.35
C LEU A 94 2.45 49.36 -22.81
N ARG A 95 1.63 48.48 -23.39
CA ARG A 95 1.15 48.57 -24.78
C ARG A 95 -0.25 49.17 -24.91
N ALA A 96 -0.97 49.40 -23.80
CA ALA A 96 -2.26 50.10 -23.74
C ALA A 96 -2.06 51.60 -23.47
#